data_AF-A0A3L8DSE7-F1
#
_entry.id   AF-A0A3L8DSE7-F1
#
_cell.length_a   1.000
_cell.length_b   1.000
_cell.length_c   1.000
_cell.angle_alpha   90.00
_cell.angle_beta   90.00
_cell.angle_gamma   90.00
#
_symmetry.space_group_name_H-M   'P 1'
#
loop_
_entity.id
_entity.type
_entity.pdbx_description
1 polymer ?
#
loop_
_entity_poly.entity_id
_entity_poly.type
_entity_poly.pdbx_seq_one_letter_code
_entity_poly.pdbx_strand_id
1 'polypeptide(L)'
;MAQLSRLFDAASSEFAEIANTLASNRTEWRFNPPAAPHFGGKWEAAVKSVKFHLRRLIGDTSLTYEEFNIVLIQIEAILNSQPLCPLSDDPADLEALTPAHFLVVNYTTLLETMDAGISAEALSDHEMATTLSPNLHRLACPTNRRTIASDQMATRTNHPDAHGN
;
A
#
# COMPACT_ATOMS: atom_id res chain seq x y z
N MET A 1 8.92 39.34 -9.54
CA MET A 1 10.27 38.99 -9.03
C MET A 1 10.32 38.97 -7.49
N ALA A 2 9.84 39.99 -6.77
CA ALA A 2 9.90 40.02 -5.29
C ALA A 2 9.11 38.90 -4.58
N GLN A 3 7.91 38.53 -5.07
CA GLN A 3 7.10 37.43 -4.51
C GLN A 3 7.83 36.08 -4.61
N LEU A 4 8.46 35.80 -5.75
CA LEU A 4 9.17 34.55 -6.01
C LEU A 4 10.43 34.43 -5.15
N SER A 5 11.18 35.52 -4.99
CA SER A 5 12.33 35.58 -4.07
C SER A 5 11.89 35.24 -2.65
N ARG A 6 10.82 35.87 -2.16
CA ARG A 6 10.28 35.60 -0.81
C ARG A 6 9.87 34.14 -0.63
N LEU A 7 9.21 33.53 -1.63
CA LEU A 7 8.84 32.11 -1.58
C LEU A 7 10.08 31.20 -1.57
N PHE A 8 11.12 31.55 -2.32
CA PHE A 8 12.37 30.79 -2.35
C PHE A 8 13.15 30.93 -1.03
N ASP A 9 13.20 32.15 -0.46
CA ASP A 9 13.83 32.41 0.83
C ASP A 9 13.09 31.69 1.98
N ALA A 10 11.75 31.71 1.96
CA ALA A 10 10.92 30.97 2.91
C ALA A 10 11.14 29.45 2.78
N ALA A 11 11.10 28.91 1.56
CA ALA A 11 11.41 27.51 1.32
C ALA A 11 12.84 27.16 1.76
N SER A 12 13.82 28.05 1.54
CA SER A 12 15.19 27.86 2.00
C SER A 12 15.30 27.78 3.52
N SER A 13 14.47 28.52 4.26
CA SER A 13 14.39 28.42 5.73
C SER A 13 13.81 27.08 6.17
N GLU A 14 12.71 26.63 5.54
CA GLU A 14 12.11 25.32 5.80
C GLU A 14 13.08 24.18 5.47
N PHE A 15 13.79 24.26 4.34
CA PHE A 15 14.82 23.29 3.98
C PHE A 15 15.96 23.23 5.00
N ALA A 16 16.36 24.37 5.57
CA ALA A 16 17.38 24.40 6.62
C ALA A 16 16.89 23.71 7.90
N GLU A 17 15.63 23.92 8.30
CA GLU A 17 15.03 23.24 9.45
C GLU A 17 14.92 21.73 9.24
N ILE A 18 14.46 21.30 8.05
CA ILE A 18 14.40 19.90 7.66
C ILE A 18 15.81 19.28 7.68
N ALA A 19 16.80 19.96 7.07
CA ALA A 19 18.17 19.47 7.03
C ALA A 19 18.76 19.31 8.44
N ASN A 20 18.53 20.28 9.33
CA ASN A 20 18.98 20.21 10.72
C ASN A 20 18.32 19.05 11.48
N THR A 21 17.01 18.84 11.29
CA THR A 21 16.26 17.76 11.93
C THR A 21 16.74 16.39 11.44
N LEU A 22 16.97 16.25 10.13
CA LEU A 22 17.49 15.02 9.56
C LEU A 22 18.93 14.76 10.02
N ALA A 23 19.75 15.79 10.14
CA ALA A 23 21.11 15.67 10.68
C ALA A 23 21.11 15.29 12.17
N SER A 24 20.24 15.88 12.99
CA SER A 24 20.10 15.50 14.42
C SER A 24 19.64 14.06 14.58
N ASN A 25 18.80 13.59 13.66
CA ASN A 25 18.32 12.20 13.61
C ASN A 25 19.31 11.24 12.95
N ARG A 26 20.51 11.70 12.59
CA ARG A 26 21.56 10.91 11.90
C ARG A 26 21.08 10.29 10.59
N THR A 27 20.16 10.94 9.89
CA THR A 27 19.66 10.49 8.60
C THR A 27 20.69 10.78 7.51
N GLU A 28 21.18 9.72 6.86
CA GLU A 28 22.09 9.82 5.73
C GLU A 28 21.31 9.82 4.40
N TRP A 29 21.50 10.86 3.59
CA TRP A 29 20.94 10.92 2.24
C TRP A 29 21.84 10.19 1.25
N ARG A 30 21.32 9.13 0.63
CA ARG A 30 22.01 8.37 -0.42
C ARG A 30 21.23 8.42 -1.71
N PHE A 31 21.84 8.97 -2.76
CA PHE A 31 21.29 8.94 -4.11
C PHE A 31 21.59 7.61 -4.79
N ASN A 32 20.68 7.15 -5.64
CA ASN A 32 20.94 6.01 -6.50
C ASN A 32 22.12 6.36 -7.43
N PRO A 33 23.13 5.47 -7.56
CA PRO A 33 24.22 5.69 -8.50
C PRO A 33 23.66 5.91 -9.92
N PRO A 34 24.21 6.86 -10.71
CA PRO A 34 23.69 7.15 -12.06
C PRO A 34 23.65 5.93 -12.98
N ALA A 35 24.57 4.98 -12.77
CA ALA A 35 24.68 3.74 -13.54
C ALA A 35 23.86 2.56 -12.97
N ALA A 36 23.11 2.76 -11.88
CA ALA A 36 22.37 1.70 -11.20
C ALA A 36 20.88 2.03 -11.00
N PRO A 37 20.11 2.31 -12.09
CA PRO A 37 18.69 2.66 -11.99
C PRO A 37 17.83 1.54 -11.37
N HIS A 38 18.26 0.28 -11.49
CA HIS A 38 17.60 -0.87 -10.90
C HIS A 38 17.53 -0.83 -9.36
N PHE A 39 18.38 -0.05 -8.68
CA PHE A 39 18.28 0.18 -7.23
C PHE A 39 16.95 0.82 -6.83
N GLY A 40 16.28 1.49 -7.80
CA GLY A 40 14.97 2.07 -7.58
C GLY A 40 13.78 1.11 -7.69
N GLY A 41 13.97 -0.11 -8.18
CA GLY A 41 12.86 -1.00 -8.53
C GLY A 41 11.90 -1.30 -7.36
N LYS A 42 12.40 -1.35 -6.13
CA LYS A 42 11.56 -1.58 -4.93
C LYS A 42 10.58 -0.44 -4.67
N TRP A 43 11.05 0.82 -4.71
CA TRP A 43 10.17 1.97 -4.49
C TRP A 43 9.23 2.17 -5.67
N GLU A 44 9.68 1.91 -6.90
CA GLU A 44 8.84 1.96 -8.10
C GLU A 44 7.70 0.93 -8.01
N ALA A 45 8.00 -0.29 -7.56
CA ALA A 45 7.00 -1.32 -7.34
C ALA A 45 5.98 -0.90 -6.27
N ALA A 46 6.42 -0.34 -5.13
CA ALA A 46 5.53 0.17 -4.09
C ALA A 46 4.59 1.27 -4.63
N VAL A 47 5.15 2.26 -5.33
CA VAL A 47 4.36 3.34 -5.96
C VAL A 47 3.36 2.77 -6.99
N LYS A 48 3.77 1.76 -7.76
CA LYS A 48 2.88 1.08 -8.72
C LYS A 48 1.72 0.39 -8.02
N SER A 49 1.95 -0.28 -6.89
CA SER A 49 0.92 -0.94 -6.09
C SER A 49 -0.07 0.06 -5.49
N VAL A 50 0.40 1.16 -4.90
CA VAL A 50 -0.47 2.24 -4.38
C VAL A 50 -1.36 2.79 -5.51
N LYS A 51 -0.78 3.15 -6.65
CA LYS A 51 -1.53 3.63 -7.83
C LYS A 51 -2.51 2.60 -8.38
N PHE A 52 -2.22 1.31 -8.25
CA PHE A 52 -3.14 0.25 -8.65
C PHE A 52 -4.38 0.23 -7.76
N HIS A 53 -4.22 0.27 -6.44
CA HIS A 53 -5.36 0.30 -5.52
C HIS A 53 -6.17 1.60 -5.62
N LEU A 54 -5.51 2.76 -5.71
CA LEU A 54 -6.17 4.06 -5.85
C LEU A 54 -7.10 4.09 -7.07
N ARG A 55 -6.62 3.66 -8.25
CA ARG A 55 -7.44 3.63 -9.47
C ARG A 55 -8.66 2.74 -9.35
N ARG A 56 -8.58 1.67 -8.54
CA ARG A 56 -9.66 0.70 -8.37
C ARG A 56 -10.68 1.13 -7.32
N LEU A 57 -10.25 1.87 -6.30
CA LEU A 57 -11.10 2.36 -5.22
C LEU A 57 -11.80 3.68 -5.59
N ILE A 58 -11.07 4.62 -6.21
CA ILE A 58 -11.57 5.97 -6.50
C ILE A 58 -12.31 6.02 -7.84
N GLY A 59 -11.82 5.30 -8.86
CA GLY A 59 -12.38 5.37 -10.22
C GLY A 59 -12.39 6.81 -10.73
N ASP A 60 -13.57 7.28 -11.17
CA ASP A 60 -13.79 8.64 -11.69
C ASP A 60 -14.39 9.60 -10.64
N THR A 61 -14.42 9.20 -9.36
CA THR A 61 -15.04 9.99 -8.29
C THR A 61 -14.05 11.01 -7.69
N SER A 62 -14.53 12.21 -7.38
CA SER A 62 -13.79 13.21 -6.60
C SER A 62 -13.98 12.95 -5.12
N LEU A 63 -12.88 12.84 -4.38
CA LEU A 63 -12.89 12.70 -2.92
C LEU A 63 -12.53 14.02 -2.23
N THR A 64 -13.09 14.24 -1.05
CA THR A 64 -12.58 15.24 -0.11
C THR A 64 -11.22 14.81 0.44
N TYR A 65 -10.51 15.74 1.09
CA TYR A 65 -9.21 15.45 1.71
C TYR A 65 -9.31 14.33 2.75
N GLU A 66 -10.33 14.36 3.61
CA GLU A 66 -10.53 13.36 4.67
C GLU A 66 -10.80 11.97 4.09
N GLU A 67 -11.67 11.88 3.08
CA GLU A 67 -11.97 10.63 2.39
C GLU A 67 -10.73 10.08 1.68
N PHE A 68 -9.95 10.93 1.02
CA PHE A 68 -8.71 10.51 0.37
C PHE A 68 -7.69 9.99 1.38
N ASN A 69 -7.53 10.66 2.52
CA ASN A 69 -6.65 10.22 3.59
C ASN A 69 -7.05 8.84 4.14
N ILE A 70 -8.36 8.63 4.35
CA ILE A 70 -8.89 7.32 4.79
C ILE A 70 -8.57 6.23 3.76
N VAL A 71 -8.76 6.51 2.46
CA VAL A 71 -8.42 5.56 1.39
C VAL A 71 -6.93 5.23 1.40
N LEU A 72 -6.05 6.22 1.61
CA LEU A 72 -4.61 5.98 1.70
C LEU A 72 -4.25 5.09 2.90
N ILE A 73 -4.82 5.35 4.08
CA ILE A 73 -4.60 4.52 5.28
C ILE A 73 -5.05 3.07 5.03
N GLN A 74 -6.18 2.88 4.34
CA GLN A 74 -6.64 1.53 3.98
C GLN A 74 -5.71 0.82 3.00
N ILE A 75 -5.21 1.54 2.00
CA ILE A 75 -4.24 0.99 1.04
C ILE A 75 -2.94 0.62 1.75
N GLU A 76 -2.46 1.48 2.64
CA GLU A 76 -1.28 1.20 3.47
C GLU A 76 -1.45 -0.09 4.27
N ALA A 77 -2.58 -0.24 4.97
CA ALA A 77 -2.87 -1.44 5.74
C ALA A 77 -2.89 -2.71 4.87
N ILE A 78 -3.46 -2.63 3.66
CA ILE A 78 -3.46 -3.74 2.70
C ILE A 78 -2.03 -4.09 2.25
N LEU A 79 -1.24 -3.10 1.87
CA LEU A 79 0.12 -3.35 1.38
C LEU A 79 1.04 -3.89 2.48
N ASN A 80 0.86 -3.41 3.71
CA ASN A 80 1.66 -3.86 4.85
C ASN A 80 1.25 -5.25 5.37
N SER A 81 0.01 -5.70 5.13
CA SER A 81 -0.47 -7.04 5.50
C SER A 81 -0.28 -8.09 4.39
N GLN A 82 0.17 -7.69 3.21
CA GLN A 82 0.32 -8.60 2.08
C GLN A 82 1.44 -9.63 2.34
N PRO A 83 1.20 -10.94 2.22
CA PRO A 83 2.20 -11.96 2.49
C PRO A 83 3.34 -11.92 1.46
N LEU A 84 4.59 -11.97 1.94
CA LEU A 84 5.81 -12.03 1.13
C LEU A 84 6.28 -13.47 0.92
N CYS A 85 6.37 -14.24 1.99
CA CYS A 85 6.71 -15.66 1.98
C CYS A 85 6.15 -16.38 3.21
N PRO A 86 5.94 -17.71 3.16
CA PRO A 86 5.64 -18.51 4.35
C PRO A 86 6.75 -18.35 5.40
N LEU A 87 6.39 -18.43 6.68
CA LEU A 87 7.35 -18.39 7.78
C LEU A 87 7.93 -19.78 8.11
N SER A 88 7.22 -20.83 7.70
CA SER A 88 7.52 -22.24 7.93
C SER A 88 7.33 -23.05 6.65
N ASP A 89 7.99 -24.20 6.57
CA ASP A 89 7.79 -25.20 5.51
C ASP A 89 6.64 -26.18 5.84
N ASP A 90 6.06 -26.09 7.04
CA ASP A 90 4.91 -26.91 7.43
C ASP A 90 3.64 -26.47 6.66
N PRO A 91 3.03 -27.33 5.84
CA PRO A 91 1.81 -26.99 5.11
C PRO A 91 0.58 -26.73 6.00
N ALA A 92 0.64 -27.10 7.29
CA ALA A 92 -0.41 -26.77 8.26
C ALA A 92 -0.24 -25.38 8.87
N ASP A 93 0.94 -24.78 8.74
CA ASP A 93 1.22 -23.42 9.19
C ASP A 93 0.83 -22.41 8.11
N LEU A 94 -0.12 -21.53 8.45
CA LEU A 94 -0.64 -20.50 7.54
C LEU A 94 -0.01 -19.13 7.79
N GLU A 95 0.96 -19.05 8.70
CA GLU A 95 1.64 -17.79 9.00
C GLU A 95 2.60 -17.40 7.88
N ALA A 96 2.53 -16.14 7.47
CA ALA A 96 3.35 -15.58 6.42
C ALA A 96 4.09 -14.34 6.90
N LEU A 97 5.34 -14.19 6.46
CA LEU A 97 6.10 -12.98 6.63
C LEU A 97 5.44 -11.85 5.83
N THR A 98 5.04 -10.77 6.51
CA THR A 98 4.46 -9.57 5.90
C THR A 98 5.42 -8.38 6.03
N PRO A 99 5.28 -7.32 5.20
CA PRO A 99 6.04 -6.09 5.40
C PRO A 99 5.83 -5.47 6.78
N ALA A 100 4.62 -5.58 7.35
CA ALA A 100 4.31 -5.09 8.68
C ALA A 100 5.25 -5.68 9.75
N HIS A 101 5.66 -6.94 9.65
CA HIS A 101 6.60 -7.54 10.60
C HIS A 101 7.93 -6.76 10.69
N PHE A 102 8.40 -6.17 9.60
CA PHE A 102 9.61 -5.34 9.62
C PHE A 102 9.38 -3.95 10.20
N LEU A 103 8.19 -3.39 10.02
CA LEU A 103 7.82 -2.12 10.66
C LEU A 103 7.64 -2.30 12.16
N VAL A 104 7.12 -3.47 12.55
CA VAL A 104 6.77 -3.84 13.91
C VAL A 104 7.96 -4.16 14.78
N VAL A 105 8.78 -5.09 14.32
CA VAL A 105 9.97 -5.51 15.07
C VAL A 105 10.95 -4.35 15.27
N ASN A 106 10.96 -3.36 14.37
CA ASN A 106 11.75 -2.14 14.51
C ASN A 106 11.21 -1.18 15.58
N TYR A 107 9.89 -1.04 15.79
CA TYR A 107 9.40 -0.13 16.84
C TYR A 107 9.62 -0.69 18.26
N THR A 108 9.51 -2.00 18.45
CA THR A 108 9.71 -2.64 19.77
C THR A 108 11.17 -2.65 20.16
N THR A 109 12.08 -2.95 19.23
CA THR A 109 13.53 -2.81 19.50
C THR A 109 13.95 -1.36 19.70
N LEU A 110 13.32 -0.38 19.05
CA LEU A 110 13.58 1.04 19.34
C LEU A 110 13.10 1.46 20.72
N LEU A 111 11.95 0.94 21.20
CA LEU A 111 11.42 1.24 22.53
C LEU A 111 12.27 0.63 23.65
N GLU A 112 12.84 -0.57 23.44
CA GLU A 112 13.78 -1.20 24.37
C GLU A 112 15.08 -0.38 24.55
N THR A 113 15.45 0.43 23.56
CA THR A 113 16.58 1.38 23.66
C THR A 113 16.22 2.72 24.32
N MET A 114 14.95 2.95 24.63
CA MET A 114 14.43 4.17 25.26
C MET A 114 13.60 3.88 26.52
N ASP A 115 13.90 2.83 27.29
CA ASP A 115 13.33 2.68 28.63
C ASP A 115 14.21 3.32 29.70
N ALA A 116 13.98 4.61 29.91
CA ALA A 116 14.00 5.17 31.25
C ALA A 116 12.73 6.02 31.43
N GLY A 117 11.59 5.33 31.51
CA GLY A 117 10.42 5.81 32.24
C GLY A 117 9.36 6.55 31.44
N ILE A 118 8.42 5.81 30.84
CA ILE A 118 7.01 6.19 30.81
C ILE A 118 6.17 4.91 31.03
N SER A 119 5.32 4.94 32.05
CA SER A 119 4.43 3.85 32.44
C SER A 119 3.52 3.39 31.31
N ALA A 120 3.40 2.08 31.17
CA ALA A 120 2.56 1.41 30.19
C ALA A 120 1.08 1.55 30.55
N GLU A 121 0.35 2.36 29.79
CA GLU A 121 -1.10 2.25 29.68
C GLU A 121 -1.56 2.46 28.21
N ALA A 122 -2.26 1.44 27.70
CA ALA A 122 -3.06 1.38 26.45
C ALA A 122 -2.25 1.26 25.14
N LEU A 123 -2.54 0.36 24.19
CA LEU A 123 -3.84 -0.05 23.67
C LEU A 123 -3.79 -1.51 23.14
N SER A 124 -4.91 -2.22 23.28
CA SER A 124 -5.14 -3.56 22.74
C SER A 124 -5.29 -3.49 21.21
N ASP A 125 -4.34 -4.05 20.47
CA ASP A 125 -4.31 -4.04 18.99
C ASP A 125 -5.37 -4.94 18.31
N HIS A 126 -6.24 -5.61 19.07
CA HIS A 126 -7.13 -6.63 18.49
C HIS A 126 -8.47 -6.08 17.96
N GLU A 127 -8.86 -4.82 18.24
CA GLU A 127 -10.21 -4.34 17.90
C GLU A 127 -10.30 -3.35 16.72
N MET A 128 -9.19 -2.82 16.22
CA MET A 128 -9.27 -1.80 15.14
C MET A 128 -9.35 -2.40 13.72
N ALA A 129 -8.88 -3.64 13.51
CA ALA A 129 -8.83 -4.28 12.19
C ALA A 129 -10.18 -4.86 11.71
N THR A 130 -11.19 -4.98 12.59
CA THR A 130 -12.40 -5.76 12.29
C THR A 130 -13.60 -4.90 11.87
N THR A 131 -13.54 -3.57 12.04
CA THR A 131 -14.70 -2.68 11.84
C THR A 131 -14.62 -1.85 10.55
N LEU A 132 -13.88 -2.29 9.52
CA LEU A 132 -13.85 -1.62 8.21
C LEU A 132 -13.91 -2.63 7.05
N SER A 133 -15.15 -2.94 6.66
CA SER A 133 -15.62 -3.44 5.36
C SER A 133 -15.44 -4.94 5.02
N PRO A 134 -16.53 -5.67 4.68
CA PRO A 134 -16.51 -7.10 4.35
C PRO A 134 -15.92 -7.44 2.96
N ASN A 135 -15.15 -6.53 2.36
CA ASN A 135 -14.70 -6.62 0.96
C ASN A 135 -13.19 -6.78 0.77
N LEU A 136 -12.41 -6.93 1.84
CA LEU A 136 -10.94 -7.07 1.78
C LEU A 136 -10.50 -8.26 0.89
N HIS A 137 -11.24 -9.38 0.94
CA HIS A 137 -10.96 -10.57 0.12
C HIS A 137 -11.14 -10.33 -1.40
N ARG A 138 -11.93 -9.33 -1.83
CA ARG A 138 -12.15 -9.04 -3.26
C ARG A 138 -11.04 -8.21 -3.91
N LEU A 139 -10.19 -7.57 -3.11
CA LEU A 139 -9.10 -6.72 -3.60
C LEU A 139 -7.75 -7.47 -3.66
N ALA A 140 -7.66 -8.64 -3.03
CA ALA A 140 -6.42 -9.41 -2.89
C ALA A 140 -6.12 -10.39 -4.04
N CYS A 141 -6.96 -10.51 -5.08
CA CYS A 141 -6.74 -11.50 -6.15
C CYS A 141 -5.92 -10.89 -7.32
N PRO A 142 -4.69 -11.38 -7.59
CA PRO A 142 -3.90 -10.99 -8.75
C PRO A 142 -4.11 -12.00 -9.87
N THR A 143 -5.36 -12.20 -10.34
CA THR A 143 -5.60 -13.03 -11.53
C THR A 143 -6.40 -12.26 -12.57
N ASN A 144 -5.67 -12.01 -13.66
CA ASN A 144 -6.07 -11.44 -14.92
C ASN A 144 -7.47 -11.90 -15.38
N ARG A 145 -8.35 -10.92 -15.64
CA ARG A 145 -9.66 -11.10 -16.26
C ARG A 145 -9.44 -11.48 -17.73
N ARG A 146 -9.31 -12.78 -18.02
CA ARG A 146 -9.45 -13.31 -19.39
C ARG A 146 -10.15 -14.68 -19.39
N THR A 147 -11.31 -14.79 -18.75
CA THR A 147 -12.22 -15.96 -18.94
C THR A 147 -13.69 -15.59 -18.74
N ILE A 148 -14.15 -14.46 -19.27
CA ILE A 148 -15.59 -14.13 -19.31
C ILE A 148 -15.95 -13.51 -20.67
N ALA A 149 -15.55 -14.18 -21.75
CA ALA A 149 -16.02 -13.87 -23.12
C ALA A 149 -15.70 -15.05 -24.05
N SER A 150 -16.14 -16.27 -23.71
CA SER A 150 -16.19 -17.38 -24.68
C SER A 150 -17.38 -18.32 -24.47
N ASP A 151 -18.17 -18.15 -23.39
CA ASP A 151 -19.31 -19.02 -23.08
C ASP A 151 -20.69 -18.40 -23.34
N GLN A 152 -20.74 -17.29 -24.09
CA GLN A 152 -21.98 -16.76 -24.64
C GLN A 152 -21.91 -16.67 -26.17
N MET A 153 -21.67 -17.82 -26.81
CA MET A 153 -21.92 -17.98 -28.24
C MET A 153 -22.37 -19.41 -28.58
N ALA A 154 -23.14 -20.05 -27.68
CA ALA A 154 -23.65 -21.40 -27.87
C ALA A 154 -25.09 -21.59 -27.38
N THR A 155 -25.98 -20.60 -27.56
CA THR A 155 -27.44 -20.78 -27.34
C THR A 155 -28.27 -19.84 -28.22
N ARG A 156 -28.28 -20.08 -29.54
CA ARG A 156 -29.30 -19.69 -30.54
C ARG A 156 -28.72 -20.18 -31.87
N THR A 157 -29.18 -21.25 -32.51
CA THR A 157 -30.43 -21.27 -33.29
C THR A 157 -30.67 -22.73 -33.73
N ASN A 158 -31.69 -23.41 -33.18
CA ASN A 158 -32.26 -24.60 -33.83
C ASN A 158 -33.63 -24.19 -34.37
N HIS A 159 -33.69 -24.05 -35.70
CA HIS A 159 -34.90 -23.88 -36.48
C HIS A 159 -35.42 -25.27 -36.83
N PRO A 160 -36.68 -25.65 -36.54
CA PRO A 160 -37.24 -26.87 -37.09
C PRO A 160 -37.78 -26.59 -38.49
N ASP A 161 -37.23 -27.29 -39.47
CA ASP A 161 -37.71 -27.34 -40.85
C ASP A 161 -39.16 -27.85 -40.88
N ALA A 162 -40.05 -27.04 -41.45
CA ALA A 162 -41.39 -27.44 -41.81
C ALA A 162 -41.42 -27.83 -43.30
N HIS A 163 -41.38 -29.12 -43.60
CA HIS A 163 -41.91 -29.68 -44.86
C HIS A 163 -42.31 -31.16 -44.68
N GLY A 164 -43.56 -31.46 -45.04
CA GLY A 164 -43.98 -32.81 -45.45
C GLY A 164 -45.12 -33.44 -44.68
N ASN A 165 -46.37 -33.04 -44.96
CA ASN A 165 -47.35 -33.83 -45.72
C ASN A 165 -48.66 -33.05 -45.86
#